data_AF-A0A7J3TUY1-F1
#
_entry.id   AF-A0A7J3TUY1-F1
#
_cell.length_a   1.000
_cell.length_b   1.000
_cell.length_c   1.000
_cell.angle_alpha   90.00
_cell.angle_beta   90.00
_cell.angle_gamma   90.00
#
_symmetry.space_group_name_H-M   'P 1'
#
loop_
_entity.id
_entity.type
_entity.pdbx_description
1 polymer ?
#
loop_
_entity_poly.entity_id
_entity_poly.type
_entity_poly.pdbx_seq_one_letter_code
_entity_poly.pdbx_strand_id
1 'polypeptide(L)'
;MISGIVRDKKSMTKAVAIVLLASLLIFIIVSSTVLIAQNQTTQNETNETNETNETEPIINETNETNQTPPLVEPECSTAEDCDDNNESTIDLCISGNCSYQEIEPPNQQNQTNETIPFTFVIEDYDGDKVYSQVSLYNKLEKKWKKLEKGANIEKGKHNVKIKLPQKIKEIKIDSLEINETKEYKLKIDENVPLEKGPEGSNSIYAIDPTALNFTEATVTATAKGEELWKCKTWDFEARECKPICELDEETGEEICHSGWQKLMDIMPGEDYSFTLTPEDPAYAELTVQSCAAEDNAAKGSFAGACDGTYPAACPTDLLSCNDGSVETHTSSTTSNYGGVKISLYNSSITDCKSITNVEVCYEWWASAATITDCDISIDNDGDNSWVAVTTTCPGTTANPGITCTNVTSLEDWTCSNFFGASGTKALIKSEFRKSGGGGARTMSWDVLYFRVNYTTNTAPTHTTP
;
A
#
# COMPACT_ATOMS: atom_id res chain seq x y z
N MET A 1 13.53 43.14 40.82
CA MET A 1 14.36 44.19 40.18
C MET A 1 14.20 44.20 38.65
N ILE A 2 12.97 43.98 38.12
CA ILE A 2 12.63 44.12 36.69
C ILE A 2 11.16 44.57 36.62
N SER A 3 10.87 45.83 36.95
CA SER A 3 9.55 46.45 36.71
C SER A 3 9.64 47.87 36.18
N GLY A 4 10.84 48.32 35.77
CA GLY A 4 11.10 49.71 35.39
C GLY A 4 11.44 49.95 33.91
N ILE A 5 11.46 48.95 33.05
CA ILE A 5 11.90 49.10 31.66
C ILE A 5 10.79 48.66 30.72
N VAL A 6 9.82 49.53 30.41
CA VAL A 6 9.25 49.70 29.05
C VAL A 6 8.45 51.02 29.04
N ARG A 7 9.00 52.10 28.50
CA ARG A 7 8.22 53.28 28.05
C ARG A 7 8.60 53.80 26.68
N ASP A 8 9.49 53.12 25.96
CA ASP A 8 9.87 53.49 24.60
C ASP A 8 9.60 52.33 23.64
N LYS A 9 8.63 52.52 22.72
CA LYS A 9 8.30 51.57 21.65
C LYS A 9 9.54 51.17 20.86
N LYS A 10 10.50 52.08 20.67
CA LYS A 10 11.73 51.83 19.91
C LYS A 10 12.67 50.86 20.63
N SER A 11 12.64 50.85 21.96
CA SER A 11 13.39 49.89 22.78
C SER A 11 12.75 48.50 22.75
N MET A 12 11.43 48.43 22.63
CA MET A 12 10.70 47.16 22.57
C MET A 12 10.92 46.43 21.25
N THR A 13 10.94 47.13 20.11
CA THR A 13 11.27 46.54 18.80
C THR A 13 12.69 45.97 18.76
N LYS A 14 13.66 46.65 19.38
CA LYS A 14 15.04 46.14 19.50
C LYS A 14 15.12 44.90 20.38
N ALA A 15 14.40 44.87 21.50
CA ALA A 15 14.36 43.69 22.38
C ALA A 15 13.74 42.48 21.68
N VAL A 16 12.64 42.66 20.94
CA VAL A 16 12.01 41.58 20.16
C VAL A 16 12.94 41.07 19.06
N ALA A 17 13.63 41.96 18.34
CA ALA A 17 14.59 41.56 17.31
C ALA A 17 15.76 40.75 17.89
N ILE A 18 16.27 41.12 19.08
CA ILE A 18 17.35 40.39 19.76
C ILE A 18 16.87 39.00 20.20
N VAL A 19 15.66 38.88 20.73
CA VAL A 19 15.10 37.58 21.13
C VAL A 19 14.90 36.68 19.91
N LEU A 20 14.38 37.20 18.80
CA LEU A 20 14.22 36.43 17.57
C LEU A 20 15.56 35.98 16.98
N LEU A 21 16.58 36.84 17.00
CA LEU A 21 17.94 36.49 16.57
C LEU A 21 18.57 35.42 17.48
N ALA A 22 18.37 35.50 18.79
CA ALA A 22 18.85 34.50 19.74
C ALA A 22 18.14 33.15 19.53
N SER A 23 16.82 33.15 19.31
CA SER A 23 16.05 31.94 18.99
C SER A 23 16.51 31.29 17.68
N LEU A 24 16.76 32.09 16.63
CA LEU A 24 17.28 31.60 15.35
C LEU A 24 18.69 31.00 15.51
N LEU A 25 19.56 31.64 16.29
CA LEU A 25 20.91 31.14 16.54
C LEU A 25 20.90 29.80 17.31
N ILE A 26 20.02 29.67 18.31
CA ILE A 26 19.82 28.41 19.05
C ILE A 26 19.33 27.32 18.10
N PHE A 27 18.37 27.64 17.22
CA PHE A 27 17.86 26.68 16.24
C PHE A 27 18.96 26.19 15.28
N ILE A 28 19.81 27.09 14.78
CA ILE A 28 20.96 26.74 13.92
C ILE A 28 21.96 25.84 14.67
N ILE A 29 22.26 26.14 15.93
CA ILE A 29 23.19 25.34 16.75
C ILE A 29 22.62 23.92 16.99
N VAL A 30 21.34 23.81 17.35
CA VAL A 30 20.70 22.50 17.57
C VAL A 30 20.67 21.69 16.26
N SER A 31 20.32 22.33 15.15
CA SER A 31 20.28 21.70 13.81
C SER A 31 21.64 21.14 13.40
N SER A 32 22.71 21.89 13.65
CA SER A 32 24.07 21.46 13.30
C SER A 32 24.61 20.34 14.19
N THR A 33 24.19 20.26 15.46
CA THR A 33 24.53 19.12 16.33
C THR A 33 23.82 17.81 15.93
N VAL A 34 22.57 17.89 15.44
CA VAL A 34 21.82 16.72 14.94
C VAL A 34 22.47 16.15 13.68
N LEU A 35 22.93 17.03 12.77
CA LEU A 35 23.63 16.60 11.55
C LEU A 35 24.97 15.89 11.85
N ILE A 36 25.68 16.31 12.89
CA ILE A 36 26.96 15.69 13.29
C ILE A 36 26.70 14.32 13.93
N ALA A 37 25.62 14.15 14.71
CA ALA A 37 25.27 12.88 15.32
C ALA A 37 24.89 11.81 14.27
N GLN A 38 24.15 12.18 13.22
CA GLN A 38 23.77 11.24 12.16
C GLN A 38 24.96 10.74 11.34
N ASN A 39 26.01 11.56 11.17
CA ASN A 39 27.18 11.19 10.37
C ASN A 39 28.16 10.26 11.12
N GLN A 40 28.08 10.18 12.46
CA GLN A 40 28.94 9.29 13.26
C GLN A 40 28.39 7.86 13.35
N THR A 41 27.07 7.67 13.28
CA THR A 41 26.46 6.33 13.33
C THR A 41 26.77 5.51 12.06
N THR A 42 26.92 6.17 10.90
CA THR A 42 27.18 5.49 9.61
C THR A 42 28.62 4.98 9.45
N GLN A 43 29.58 5.38 10.29
CA GLN A 43 30.97 4.90 10.19
C GLN A 43 31.32 3.69 11.08
N ASN A 44 30.41 3.24 11.96
CA ASN A 44 30.70 2.13 12.87
C ASN A 44 30.16 0.76 12.44
N GLU A 45 29.48 0.64 11.29
CA GLU A 45 28.90 -0.64 10.82
C GLU A 45 29.74 -1.36 9.75
N THR A 46 31.02 -1.01 9.56
CA THR A 46 31.88 -1.66 8.54
C THR A 46 33.08 -2.41 9.10
N ASN A 47 32.96 -3.05 10.27
CA ASN A 47 33.95 -4.03 10.74
C ASN A 47 33.35 -4.95 11.82
N GLU A 48 32.69 -6.03 11.43
CA GLU A 48 32.71 -7.32 12.12
C GLU A 48 31.79 -8.32 11.41
N THR A 49 32.37 -9.34 10.77
CA THR A 49 31.92 -10.74 10.92
C THR A 49 33.02 -11.65 10.36
N ASN A 50 33.78 -12.24 11.28
CA ASN A 50 34.61 -13.41 11.05
C ASN A 50 33.74 -14.67 11.15
N GLU A 51 34.12 -15.65 10.32
CA GLU A 51 33.87 -17.09 10.35
C GLU A 51 33.20 -17.69 11.60
N THR A 52 32.11 -18.43 11.37
CA THR A 52 31.85 -19.70 12.04
C THR A 52 31.35 -20.72 11.01
N ASN A 53 32.17 -21.74 10.77
CA ASN A 53 31.80 -22.98 10.07
C ASN A 53 30.83 -23.78 10.94
N GLU A 54 29.58 -23.91 10.52
CA GLU A 54 28.68 -24.96 11.00
C GLU A 54 28.57 -26.06 9.94
N THR A 55 28.98 -27.26 10.34
CA THR A 55 28.81 -28.52 9.63
C THR A 55 27.34 -28.96 9.69
N GLU A 56 26.69 -29.05 8.53
CA GLU A 56 25.39 -29.70 8.37
C GLU A 56 25.49 -31.24 8.45
N PRO A 57 24.43 -31.93 8.92
CA PRO A 57 24.39 -33.38 9.02
C PRO A 57 24.15 -34.04 7.65
N ILE A 58 24.96 -35.06 7.37
CA ILE A 58 24.83 -35.95 6.22
C ILE A 58 23.54 -36.76 6.35
N ILE A 59 22.55 -36.47 5.50
CA ILE A 59 21.38 -37.33 5.28
C ILE A 59 21.76 -38.30 4.16
N ASN A 60 21.82 -39.60 4.50
CA ASN A 60 21.96 -40.67 3.53
C ASN A 60 20.65 -40.85 2.76
N GLU A 61 20.57 -40.30 1.55
CA GLU A 61 19.57 -40.72 0.56
C GLU A 61 19.98 -42.06 -0.05
N THR A 62 19.09 -43.03 0.13
CA THR A 62 19.13 -44.34 -0.53
C THR A 62 18.90 -44.17 -2.03
N ASN A 63 19.87 -44.60 -2.83
CA ASN A 63 19.77 -44.76 -4.28
C ASN A 63 18.62 -45.72 -4.65
N GLU A 64 17.47 -45.16 -5.04
CA GLU A 64 16.50 -45.85 -5.91
C GLU A 64 16.85 -45.51 -7.38
N THR A 65 17.37 -46.51 -8.09
CA THR A 65 17.53 -46.47 -9.54
C THR A 65 16.18 -46.54 -10.22
N ASN A 66 15.56 -45.38 -10.48
CA ASN A 66 14.46 -45.26 -11.44
C ASN A 66 15.05 -45.08 -12.84
N GLN A 67 15.16 -46.17 -13.60
CA GLN A 67 15.39 -46.10 -15.04
C GLN A 67 14.15 -45.50 -15.71
N THR A 68 14.27 -44.24 -16.14
CA THR A 68 13.32 -43.64 -17.09
C THR A 68 13.39 -44.46 -18.39
N PRO A 69 12.25 -44.91 -18.94
CA PRO A 69 12.23 -45.56 -20.25
C PRO A 69 12.83 -44.60 -21.29
N PRO A 70 13.59 -45.09 -22.28
CA PRO A 70 14.03 -44.25 -23.38
C PRO A 70 12.78 -43.63 -24.04
N LEU A 71 12.72 -42.29 -24.04
CA LEU A 71 11.74 -41.54 -24.82
C LEU A 71 11.88 -42.00 -26.27
N VAL A 72 10.87 -42.72 -26.75
CA VAL A 72 10.72 -43.03 -28.17
C VAL A 72 10.37 -41.69 -28.82
N GLU A 73 11.31 -41.14 -29.59
CA GLU A 73 11.07 -39.93 -30.37
C GLU A 73 9.86 -40.18 -31.29
N PRO A 74 8.82 -39.33 -31.26
CA PRO A 74 7.67 -39.49 -32.13
C PRO A 74 8.12 -39.33 -33.58
N GLU A 75 7.82 -40.33 -34.41
CA GLU A 75 8.00 -40.21 -35.85
C GLU A 75 7.09 -39.09 -36.36
N CYS A 76 7.66 -38.00 -36.86
CA CYS A 76 6.89 -36.91 -37.46
C CYS A 76 6.57 -37.22 -38.92
N SER A 77 5.42 -36.76 -39.42
CA SER A 77 5.03 -36.89 -40.83
C SER A 77 4.95 -35.53 -41.53
N THR A 78 4.72 -34.46 -40.76
CA THR A 78 4.62 -33.08 -41.20
C THR A 78 5.33 -32.15 -40.22
N ALA A 79 5.60 -30.91 -40.62
CA ALA A 79 6.18 -29.89 -39.73
C ALA A 79 5.25 -29.53 -38.56
N GLU A 80 3.93 -29.64 -38.75
CA GLU A 80 2.92 -29.39 -37.71
C GLU A 80 2.99 -30.44 -36.58
N ASP A 81 3.49 -31.65 -36.86
CA ASP A 81 3.72 -32.68 -35.84
C ASP A 81 4.92 -32.34 -34.92
N CYS A 82 5.73 -31.33 -35.29
CA CYS A 82 6.95 -30.91 -34.60
C CYS A 82 6.83 -29.55 -33.91
N ASP A 83 5.63 -28.97 -33.82
CA ASP A 83 5.41 -27.68 -33.17
C ASP A 83 5.75 -27.76 -31.67
N ASP A 84 6.84 -27.11 -31.27
CA ASP A 84 7.28 -27.02 -29.88
C ASP A 84 6.72 -25.78 -29.15
N ASN A 85 5.87 -25.00 -29.83
CA ASN A 85 5.33 -23.70 -29.44
C ASN A 85 6.40 -22.61 -29.21
N ASN A 86 7.61 -22.80 -29.75
CA ASN A 86 8.67 -21.81 -29.68
C ASN A 86 8.76 -21.00 -30.98
N GLU A 87 8.20 -19.79 -30.99
CA GLU A 87 8.20 -18.92 -32.17
C GLU A 87 9.61 -18.46 -32.64
N SER A 88 10.67 -18.80 -31.91
CA SER A 88 12.06 -18.48 -32.29
C SER A 88 12.75 -19.54 -33.15
N THR A 89 12.10 -20.69 -33.37
CA THR A 89 12.60 -21.79 -34.20
C THR A 89 11.72 -22.01 -35.42
N ILE A 90 12.32 -22.54 -36.49
CA ILE A 90 11.56 -23.16 -37.59
C ILE A 90 11.53 -24.65 -37.31
N ASP A 91 10.32 -25.18 -37.17
CA ASP A 91 10.09 -26.59 -36.88
C ASP A 91 10.01 -27.36 -38.19
N LEU A 92 10.93 -28.31 -38.38
CA LEU A 92 11.06 -29.09 -39.60
C LEU A 92 11.00 -30.57 -39.28
N CYS A 93 10.11 -31.30 -39.97
CA CYS A 93 10.15 -32.75 -39.97
C CYS A 93 11.08 -33.25 -41.07
N ILE A 94 12.25 -33.80 -40.70
CA ILE A 94 13.25 -34.29 -41.65
C ILE A 94 13.46 -35.79 -41.43
N SER A 95 13.01 -36.60 -42.40
CA SER A 95 13.16 -38.06 -42.40
C SER A 95 12.55 -38.76 -41.18
N GLY A 96 11.40 -38.27 -40.70
CA GLY A 96 10.70 -38.85 -39.55
C GLY A 96 11.13 -38.28 -38.19
N ASN A 97 12.12 -37.39 -38.13
CA ASN A 97 12.56 -36.76 -36.89
C ASN A 97 12.33 -35.25 -36.91
N CYS A 98 11.93 -34.69 -35.77
CA CYS A 98 11.81 -33.26 -35.60
C CYS A 98 13.18 -32.60 -35.51
N SER A 99 13.38 -31.54 -36.28
CA SER A 99 14.58 -30.71 -36.34
C SER A 99 14.18 -29.26 -36.14
N TYR A 100 14.76 -28.63 -35.14
CA TYR A 100 14.51 -27.24 -34.79
C TYR A 100 15.67 -26.39 -35.31
N GLN A 101 15.40 -25.48 -36.24
CA GLN A 101 16.41 -24.54 -36.72
C GLN A 101 16.16 -23.17 -36.08
N GLU A 102 17.09 -22.71 -35.25
CA GLU A 102 17.03 -21.32 -34.75
C GLU A 102 16.99 -20.35 -35.92
N ILE A 103 15.98 -19.48 -35.93
CA ILE A 103 15.93 -18.37 -36.87
C ILE A 103 17.03 -17.41 -36.43
N GLU A 104 18.11 -17.32 -37.22
CA GLU A 104 19.06 -16.22 -37.01
C GLU A 104 18.25 -14.91 -37.12
N PRO A 105 18.18 -14.10 -36.04
CA PRO A 105 17.40 -12.88 -36.06
C PRO A 105 17.88 -12.06 -37.26
N PRO A 106 16.94 -11.48 -38.04
CA PRO A 106 17.27 -10.78 -39.27
C PRO A 106 18.44 -9.85 -39.01
N ASN A 107 19.53 -10.12 -39.72
CA ASN A 107 20.83 -9.48 -39.60
C ASN A 107 20.67 -7.97 -39.37
N GLN A 108 20.76 -7.52 -38.11
CA GLN A 108 20.68 -6.11 -37.69
C GLN A 108 21.97 -5.36 -38.08
N GLN A 109 22.46 -5.57 -39.29
CA GLN A 109 23.64 -4.89 -39.81
C GLN A 109 23.27 -3.47 -40.24
N ASN A 110 23.83 -2.52 -39.50
CA ASN A 110 23.85 -1.07 -39.73
C ASN A 110 22.64 -0.25 -39.26
N GLN A 111 22.05 -0.55 -38.09
CA GLN A 111 21.60 0.56 -37.25
C GLN A 111 22.85 1.19 -36.64
N THR A 112 23.27 2.35 -37.17
CA THR A 112 24.27 3.17 -36.48
C THR A 112 23.69 3.50 -35.10
N ASN A 113 24.37 3.06 -34.02
CA ASN A 113 24.01 3.36 -32.64
C ASN A 113 24.11 4.88 -32.40
N GLU A 114 23.11 5.61 -32.89
CA GLU A 114 22.98 7.03 -32.69
C GLU A 114 22.68 7.24 -31.22
N THR A 115 23.59 7.93 -30.54
CA THR A 115 23.39 8.32 -29.14
C THR A 115 22.87 9.74 -29.09
N ILE A 116 21.94 10.00 -28.19
CA ILE A 116 21.32 11.30 -27.98
C ILE A 116 21.47 11.74 -26.52
N PRO A 117 21.64 13.03 -26.24
CA PRO A 117 21.61 13.54 -24.88
C PRO A 117 20.26 13.22 -24.24
N PHE A 118 20.29 12.57 -23.08
CA PHE A 118 19.10 12.19 -22.34
C PHE A 118 19.04 12.93 -21.02
N THR A 119 17.87 13.50 -20.75
CA THR A 119 17.55 14.14 -19.48
C THR A 119 16.21 13.63 -19.01
N PHE A 120 16.19 12.99 -17.84
CA PHE A 120 14.97 12.59 -17.16
C PHE A 120 14.72 13.55 -16.00
N VAL A 121 13.53 14.12 -15.93
CA VAL A 121 13.14 15.09 -14.90
C VAL A 121 11.89 14.59 -14.20
N ILE A 122 11.93 14.65 -12.88
CA ILE A 122 10.76 14.41 -12.04
C ILE A 122 10.36 15.75 -11.44
N GLU A 123 9.12 16.13 -11.67
CA GLU A 123 8.52 17.37 -11.16
C GLU A 123 7.39 16.99 -10.19
N ASP A 124 7.18 17.79 -9.15
CA ASP A 124 5.97 17.68 -8.36
C ASP A 124 4.79 18.41 -9.03
N TYR A 125 3.65 18.47 -8.35
CA TYR A 125 2.48 19.19 -8.83
C TYR A 125 2.75 20.69 -9.09
N ASP A 126 3.57 21.34 -8.25
CA ASP A 126 3.89 22.76 -8.37
C ASP A 126 4.96 23.04 -9.44
N GLY A 127 5.51 21.97 -10.05
CA GLY A 127 6.56 22.03 -11.06
C GLY A 127 7.97 22.07 -10.48
N ASP A 128 8.12 21.89 -9.16
CA ASP A 128 9.41 21.83 -8.49
C ASP A 128 10.08 20.48 -8.72
N LYS A 129 11.41 20.46 -8.85
CA LYS A 129 12.15 19.23 -9.16
C LYS A 129 12.23 18.32 -7.95
N VAL A 130 11.73 17.10 -8.08
CA VAL A 130 11.82 16.05 -7.05
C VAL A 130 13.17 15.35 -7.16
N TYR A 131 13.87 15.24 -6.03
CA TYR A 131 15.11 14.47 -5.97
C TYR A 131 14.85 12.99 -6.24
N SER A 132 15.58 12.42 -7.19
CA SER A 132 15.46 11.01 -7.56
C SER A 132 16.78 10.43 -8.05
N GLN A 133 16.92 9.11 -7.95
CA GLN A 133 18.01 8.37 -8.58
C GLN A 133 17.47 7.60 -9.78
N VAL A 134 17.89 8.02 -10.99
CA VAL A 134 17.50 7.38 -12.24
C VAL A 134 18.61 6.41 -12.66
N SER A 135 18.23 5.21 -13.07
CA SER A 135 19.12 4.17 -13.56
C SER A 135 18.55 3.51 -14.82
N LEU A 136 19.45 3.04 -15.70
CA LEU A 136 19.09 2.28 -16.90
C LEU A 136 19.59 0.84 -16.79
N TYR A 137 18.80 -0.10 -17.28
CA TYR A 137 19.24 -1.48 -17.35
C TYR A 137 20.19 -1.69 -18.55
N ASN A 138 21.44 -2.07 -18.27
CA ASN A 138 22.38 -2.44 -19.32
C ASN A 138 22.23 -3.93 -19.65
N LYS A 139 21.69 -4.25 -20.83
CA LYS A 139 21.43 -5.63 -21.27
C LYS A 139 22.69 -6.49 -21.36
N LEU A 140 23.82 -5.92 -21.79
CA LEU A 140 25.09 -6.63 -21.94
C LEU A 140 25.69 -7.03 -20.58
N GLU A 141 25.65 -6.11 -19.62
CA GLU A 141 26.23 -6.31 -18.28
C GLU A 141 25.22 -6.90 -17.27
N LYS A 142 23.96 -7.10 -17.69
CA LYS A 142 22.84 -7.58 -16.87
C LYS A 142 22.70 -6.84 -15.53
N LYS A 143 22.90 -5.53 -15.53
CA LYS A 143 22.86 -4.71 -14.31
C LYS A 143 22.33 -3.30 -14.55
N TRP A 144 21.81 -2.69 -13.48
CA TRP A 144 21.39 -1.30 -13.46
C TRP A 144 22.60 -0.36 -13.37
N LYS A 145 22.65 0.64 -14.24
CA LYS A 145 23.65 1.71 -14.23
C LYS A 145 22.98 3.03 -13.86
N LYS A 146 23.49 3.68 -12.81
CA LYS A 146 23.06 5.02 -12.44
C LYS A 146 23.33 5.97 -13.61
N LEU A 147 22.35 6.80 -13.91
CA LEU A 147 22.44 7.77 -14.98
C LEU A 147 23.02 9.09 -14.45
N GLU A 148 24.12 9.53 -15.06
CA GLU A 148 24.69 10.85 -14.79
C GLU A 148 23.94 11.93 -15.59
N LYS A 149 23.85 13.13 -15.03
CA LYS A 149 23.16 14.25 -15.67
C LYS A 149 23.80 14.58 -17.04
N GLY A 150 22.98 14.56 -18.10
CA GLY A 150 23.44 14.83 -19.47
C GLY A 150 24.16 13.67 -20.15
N ALA A 151 23.99 12.44 -19.68
CA ALA A 151 24.50 11.26 -20.36
C ALA A 151 23.89 11.11 -21.78
N ASN A 152 24.68 10.61 -22.72
CA ASN A 152 24.18 10.21 -24.04
C ASN A 152 23.72 8.75 -23.99
N ILE A 153 22.52 8.46 -24.48
CA ILE A 153 21.94 7.11 -24.56
C ILE A 153 21.66 6.78 -26.01
N GLU A 154 21.87 5.51 -26.39
CA GLU A 154 21.47 4.98 -27.70
C GLU A 154 19.95 5.12 -27.90
N LYS A 155 19.51 5.47 -29.10
CA LYS A 155 18.08 5.46 -29.42
C LYS A 155 17.49 4.06 -29.28
N GLY A 156 16.20 3.97 -28.94
CA GLY A 156 15.45 2.73 -28.84
C GLY A 156 14.75 2.52 -27.51
N LYS A 157 14.39 1.27 -27.20
CA LYS A 157 13.64 0.88 -25.99
C LYS A 157 14.58 0.55 -24.83
N HIS A 158 14.39 1.20 -23.69
CA HIS A 158 15.19 1.03 -22.48
C HIS A 158 14.35 0.76 -21.24
N ASN A 159 14.85 -0.08 -20.34
CA ASN A 159 14.22 -0.23 -19.03
C ASN A 159 14.82 0.80 -18.08
N VAL A 160 13.96 1.59 -17.44
CA VAL A 160 14.33 2.70 -16.55
C VAL A 160 13.89 2.36 -15.14
N LYS A 161 14.75 2.63 -14.15
CA LYS A 161 14.44 2.50 -12.73
C LYS A 161 14.64 3.86 -12.07
N ILE A 162 13.62 4.27 -11.33
CA ILE A 162 13.58 5.54 -10.61
C ILE A 162 13.43 5.19 -9.13
N LYS A 163 14.35 5.65 -8.28
CA LYS A 163 14.18 5.60 -6.83
C LYS A 163 13.87 6.97 -6.27
N LEU A 164 12.88 7.01 -5.40
CA LEU A 164 12.32 8.21 -4.78
C LEU A 164 12.45 8.07 -3.24
N PRO A 165 12.65 9.16 -2.49
CA PRO A 165 12.86 9.09 -1.04
C PRO A 165 11.56 9.15 -0.22
N GLN A 166 10.39 9.13 -0.85
CA GLN A 166 9.10 9.43 -0.21
C GLN A 166 8.12 8.25 -0.29
N LYS A 167 6.81 8.52 -0.40
CA LYS A 167 5.75 7.51 -0.35
C LYS A 167 5.93 6.46 -1.45
N ILE A 168 6.16 6.92 -2.67
CA ILE A 168 6.56 6.06 -3.77
C ILE A 168 8.06 5.79 -3.58
N LYS A 169 8.45 4.53 -3.44
CA LYS A 169 9.85 4.12 -3.26
C LYS A 169 10.56 3.91 -4.59
N GLU A 170 9.90 3.24 -5.52
CA GLU A 170 10.50 2.84 -6.79
C GLU A 170 9.48 2.86 -7.93
N ILE A 171 9.89 3.30 -9.12
CA ILE A 171 9.14 3.15 -10.37
C ILE A 171 10.07 2.47 -11.39
N LYS A 172 9.66 1.34 -11.95
CA LYS A 172 10.35 0.64 -13.04
C LYS A 172 9.54 0.78 -14.31
N ILE A 173 10.05 1.48 -15.30
CA ILE A 173 9.40 1.65 -16.60
C ILE A 173 10.01 0.65 -17.56
N ASP A 174 9.18 -0.22 -18.11
CA ASP A 174 9.62 -1.22 -19.07
C ASP A 174 9.50 -0.68 -20.50
N SER A 175 10.57 -0.86 -21.27
CA SER A 175 10.60 -0.48 -22.69
C SER A 175 10.29 0.99 -22.99
N LEU A 176 10.76 1.94 -22.16
CA LEU A 176 10.67 3.38 -22.45
C LEU A 176 11.36 3.69 -23.79
N GLU A 177 10.62 4.33 -24.70
CA GLU A 177 11.10 4.65 -26.03
C GLU A 177 11.85 6.00 -26.07
N ILE A 178 13.14 5.93 -26.40
CA ILE A 178 14.05 7.07 -26.46
C ILE A 178 14.45 7.31 -27.93
N ASN A 179 13.79 8.25 -28.63
CA ASN A 179 13.98 8.45 -30.08
C ASN A 179 14.51 9.83 -30.46
N GLU A 180 14.44 10.81 -29.57
CA GLU A 180 14.79 12.21 -29.85
C GLU A 180 15.38 12.90 -28.64
N THR A 181 16.22 13.91 -28.90
CA THR A 181 16.82 14.73 -27.84
C THR A 181 15.75 15.63 -27.23
N LYS A 182 15.11 15.14 -26.17
CA LYS A 182 14.15 15.91 -25.37
C LYS A 182 14.28 15.64 -23.89
N GLU A 183 13.58 16.45 -23.12
CA GLU A 183 13.38 16.22 -21.69
C GLU A 183 12.25 15.20 -21.50
N TYR A 184 12.55 14.09 -20.84
CA TYR A 184 11.59 13.06 -20.46
C TYR A 184 11.06 13.41 -19.07
N LYS A 185 9.79 13.79 -18.98
CA LYS A 185 9.17 14.29 -17.75
C LYS A 185 8.23 13.25 -17.15
N LEU A 186 8.31 13.10 -15.83
CA LEU A 186 7.33 12.38 -15.02
C LEU A 186 6.87 13.33 -13.92
N LYS A 187 5.57 13.61 -13.80
CA LYS A 187 5.08 14.39 -12.65
C LYS A 187 4.57 13.47 -11.55
N ILE A 188 4.79 13.84 -10.30
CA ILE A 188 4.31 13.10 -9.14
C ILE A 188 3.67 14.08 -8.17
N ASP A 189 2.43 13.84 -7.80
CA ASP A 189 1.74 14.57 -6.75
C ASP A 189 1.50 13.63 -5.56
N GLU A 190 2.36 13.68 -4.54
CA GLU A 190 2.16 12.90 -3.31
C GLU A 190 1.32 13.65 -2.25
N ASN A 191 0.89 14.88 -2.53
CA ASN A 191 0.22 15.76 -1.58
C ASN A 191 -1.24 16.05 -1.98
N VAL A 192 -1.88 15.09 -2.66
CA VAL A 192 -3.28 15.22 -3.10
C VAL A 192 -4.20 15.33 -1.87
N PRO A 193 -5.06 16.37 -1.78
CA PRO A 193 -5.96 16.54 -0.64
C PRO A 193 -6.92 15.35 -0.49
N LEU A 194 -7.12 14.87 0.74
CA LEU A 194 -7.90 13.65 1.01
C LEU A 194 -9.35 13.73 0.52
N GLU A 195 -9.92 14.94 0.47
CA GLU A 195 -11.25 15.19 -0.07
C GLU A 195 -11.38 14.99 -1.58
N LYS A 196 -10.27 14.80 -2.31
CA LYS A 196 -10.25 14.50 -3.74
C LYS A 196 -10.31 12.99 -4.04
N GLY A 197 -10.11 12.17 -3.02
CA GLY A 197 -10.19 10.73 -3.11
C GLY A 197 -11.57 10.20 -2.79
N PRO A 198 -11.74 8.87 -2.83
CA PRO A 198 -12.90 8.23 -2.22
C PRO A 198 -12.99 8.57 -0.72
N GLU A 199 -14.20 8.66 -0.19
CA GLU A 199 -14.42 8.92 1.24
C GLU A 199 -13.66 7.89 2.09
N GLY A 200 -13.02 8.35 3.16
CA GLY A 200 -12.15 7.51 3.97
C GLY A 200 -10.71 7.40 3.48
N SER A 201 -10.35 8.15 2.42
CA SER A 201 -8.97 8.25 1.95
C SER A 201 -8.06 8.75 3.06
N ASN A 202 -7.06 7.93 3.34
CA ASN A 202 -5.98 8.22 4.26
C ASN A 202 -4.72 8.71 3.51
N SER A 203 -4.56 8.29 2.26
CA SER A 203 -3.48 8.80 1.43
C SER A 203 -3.83 8.74 -0.04
N ILE A 204 -3.53 9.80 -0.78
CA ILE A 204 -3.76 9.90 -2.21
C ILE A 204 -2.50 10.40 -2.87
N TYR A 205 -2.18 9.86 -4.04
CA TYR A 205 -1.10 10.35 -4.88
C TYR A 205 -1.43 10.18 -6.35
N ALA A 206 -0.79 10.99 -7.19
CA ALA A 206 -0.91 10.90 -8.63
C ALA A 206 0.46 10.83 -9.30
N ILE A 207 0.54 10.09 -10.40
CA ILE A 207 1.70 9.94 -11.26
C ILE A 207 1.23 10.32 -12.67
N ASP A 208 1.83 11.33 -13.29
CA ASP A 208 1.54 11.76 -14.67
C ASP A 208 2.61 11.23 -15.63
N PRO A 209 2.38 10.06 -16.25
CA PRO A 209 3.28 9.47 -17.24
C PRO A 209 3.12 10.05 -18.65
N THR A 210 2.21 11.00 -18.90
CA THR A 210 1.75 11.35 -20.26
C THR A 210 2.85 11.89 -21.19
N ALA A 211 3.95 12.42 -20.64
CA ALA A 211 5.10 12.87 -21.41
C ALA A 211 6.09 11.74 -21.79
N LEU A 212 5.81 10.50 -21.40
CA LEU A 212 6.64 9.33 -21.64
C LEU A 212 5.94 8.37 -22.61
N ASN A 213 6.73 7.60 -23.37
CA ASN A 213 6.22 6.59 -24.30
C ASN A 213 6.69 5.21 -23.85
N PHE A 214 5.81 4.48 -23.17
CA PHE A 214 6.03 3.13 -22.65
C PHE A 214 4.69 2.39 -22.56
N THR A 215 4.74 1.07 -22.36
CA THR A 215 3.53 0.23 -22.26
C THR A 215 3.10 0.07 -20.80
N GLU A 216 4.01 -0.39 -19.96
CA GLU A 216 3.76 -0.63 -18.54
C GLU A 216 4.94 -0.18 -17.68
N ALA A 217 4.63 0.21 -16.45
CA ALA A 217 5.61 0.43 -15.40
C ALA A 217 5.16 -0.29 -14.13
N THR A 218 6.10 -0.81 -13.34
CA THR A 218 5.83 -1.28 -11.99
C THR A 218 6.14 -0.18 -11.00
N VAL A 219 5.16 0.22 -10.20
CA VAL A 219 5.34 1.16 -9.08
C VAL A 219 5.39 0.36 -7.79
N THR A 220 6.35 0.69 -6.91
CA THR A 220 6.45 0.15 -5.56
C THR A 220 6.31 1.30 -4.57
N ALA A 221 5.37 1.17 -3.63
CA ALA A 221 5.07 2.16 -2.59
C ALA A 221 4.88 1.47 -1.24
N THR A 222 4.96 2.24 -0.15
CA THR A 222 4.65 1.73 1.20
C THR A 222 3.23 2.10 1.57
N ALA A 223 2.44 1.09 1.95
CA ALA A 223 1.04 1.26 2.30
C ALA A 223 0.86 2.06 3.59
N LYS A 224 -0.12 2.95 3.58
CA LYS A 224 -0.71 3.66 4.72
C LYS A 224 -2.16 3.26 4.97
N GLY A 225 -2.86 2.72 3.97
CA GLY A 225 -4.20 2.15 4.09
C GLY A 225 -4.24 0.64 3.82
N GLU A 226 -5.45 0.09 3.80
CA GLU A 226 -5.74 -1.34 3.67
C GLU A 226 -6.24 -1.72 2.27
N GLU A 227 -6.73 -0.74 1.51
CA GLU A 227 -7.17 -0.93 0.14
C GLU A 227 -6.46 0.06 -0.76
N LEU A 228 -6.01 -0.37 -1.93
CA LEU A 228 -5.52 0.50 -2.98
C LEU A 228 -6.62 0.71 -4.02
N TRP A 229 -6.90 1.97 -4.28
CA TRP A 229 -7.86 2.46 -5.24
C TRP A 229 -7.14 3.16 -6.37
N LYS A 230 -7.65 3.09 -7.59
CA LYS A 230 -7.10 3.81 -8.75
C LYS A 230 -8.16 4.66 -9.45
N CYS A 231 -7.75 5.79 -9.98
CA CYS A 231 -8.58 6.65 -10.84
C CYS A 231 -7.87 6.83 -12.18
N LYS A 232 -8.50 6.31 -13.25
CA LYS A 232 -7.98 6.43 -14.62
C LYS A 232 -8.24 7.81 -15.24
N THR A 233 -9.35 8.40 -14.84
CA THR A 233 -9.87 9.67 -15.36
C THR A 233 -9.36 10.87 -14.56
N TRP A 234 -8.22 10.71 -13.88
CA TRP A 234 -7.63 11.74 -13.04
C TRP A 234 -7.17 12.93 -13.89
N ASP A 235 -7.68 14.11 -13.55
CA ASP A 235 -7.25 15.38 -14.11
C ASP A 235 -6.15 15.94 -13.21
N PHE A 236 -4.90 15.90 -13.70
CA PHE A 236 -3.74 16.30 -12.90
C PHE A 236 -3.74 17.80 -12.58
N GLU A 237 -4.33 18.64 -13.43
CA GLU A 237 -4.40 20.10 -13.20
C GLU A 237 -5.52 20.43 -12.20
N ALA A 238 -6.69 19.80 -12.33
CA ALA A 238 -7.80 20.01 -11.40
C ALA A 238 -7.61 19.26 -10.07
N ARG A 239 -6.71 18.27 -10.04
CA ARG A 239 -6.52 17.31 -8.95
C ARG A 239 -7.84 16.62 -8.58
N GLU A 240 -8.54 16.13 -9.60
CA GLU A 240 -9.87 15.55 -9.45
C GLU A 240 -10.02 14.29 -10.30
N CYS A 241 -10.65 13.27 -9.72
CA CYS A 241 -11.05 12.09 -10.44
C CYS A 241 -12.39 12.33 -11.14
N LYS A 242 -12.41 12.35 -12.47
CA LYS A 242 -13.68 12.56 -13.19
C LYS A 242 -14.57 11.31 -13.09
N PRO A 243 -15.87 11.45 -12.87
CA PRO A 243 -16.79 10.31 -12.89
C PRO A 243 -16.75 9.60 -14.25
N ILE A 244 -16.99 8.30 -14.24
CA ILE A 244 -17.16 7.49 -15.46
C ILE A 244 -18.66 7.39 -15.68
N CYS A 245 -19.13 7.84 -16.84
CA CYS A 245 -20.54 7.83 -17.21
C CYS A 245 -20.77 6.85 -18.36
N GLU A 246 -21.76 5.99 -18.19
CA GLU A 246 -22.17 4.96 -19.16
C GLU A 246 -23.65 5.14 -19.50
N LEU A 247 -24.05 4.82 -20.72
CA LEU A 247 -25.47 4.82 -21.10
C LEU A 247 -26.10 3.49 -20.70
N ASP A 248 -27.13 3.56 -19.88
CA ASP A 248 -27.96 2.40 -19.55
C ASP A 248 -28.67 1.90 -20.82
N GLU A 249 -28.40 0.65 -21.23
CA GLU A 249 -28.90 0.11 -22.50
C GLU A 249 -30.43 -0.06 -22.53
N GLU A 250 -31.08 -0.18 -21.37
CA GLU A 250 -32.53 -0.40 -21.26
C GLU A 250 -33.31 0.91 -21.32
N THR A 251 -32.81 1.93 -20.64
CA THR A 251 -33.49 3.22 -20.45
C THR A 251 -32.93 4.31 -21.37
N GLY A 252 -31.69 4.17 -21.84
CA GLY A 252 -30.95 5.21 -22.56
C GLY A 252 -30.50 6.38 -21.68
N GLU A 253 -30.64 6.28 -20.36
CA GLU A 253 -30.19 7.30 -19.41
C GLU A 253 -28.68 7.19 -19.14
N GLU A 254 -28.01 8.31 -18.92
CA GLU A 254 -26.60 8.34 -18.55
C GLU A 254 -26.47 8.11 -17.03
N ILE A 255 -25.80 7.03 -16.64
CA ILE A 255 -25.50 6.69 -15.25
C ILE A 255 -24.01 6.95 -15.01
N CYS A 256 -23.72 7.85 -14.08
CA CYS A 256 -22.35 8.17 -13.69
C CYS A 256 -21.99 7.50 -12.37
N HIS A 257 -20.83 6.86 -12.36
CA HIS A 257 -20.22 6.26 -11.17
C HIS A 257 -18.94 7.01 -10.79
N SER A 258 -18.47 6.78 -9.57
CA SER A 258 -17.15 7.25 -9.15
C SER A 258 -16.09 6.78 -10.15
N GLY A 259 -15.15 7.66 -10.53
CA GLY A 259 -14.02 7.27 -11.38
C GLY A 259 -12.96 6.43 -10.63
N TRP A 260 -13.10 6.33 -9.31
CA TRP A 260 -12.27 5.50 -8.45
C TRP A 260 -12.71 4.04 -8.52
N GLN A 261 -11.75 3.13 -8.71
CA GLN A 261 -11.96 1.68 -8.79
C GLN A 261 -10.96 0.98 -7.85
N LYS A 262 -11.44 0.00 -7.06
CA LYS A 262 -10.56 -0.81 -6.22
C LYS A 262 -9.58 -1.58 -7.11
N LEU A 263 -8.30 -1.50 -6.77
CA LEU A 263 -7.22 -2.20 -7.47
C LEU A 263 -6.83 -3.48 -6.73
N MET A 264 -6.57 -3.40 -5.42
CA MET A 264 -6.17 -4.54 -4.59
C MET A 264 -6.25 -4.22 -3.09
N ASP A 265 -6.18 -5.24 -2.24
CA ASP A 265 -5.92 -5.07 -0.81
C ASP A 265 -4.42 -4.88 -0.57
N ILE A 266 -4.07 -4.08 0.43
CA ILE A 266 -2.70 -3.77 0.87
C ILE A 266 -2.63 -3.85 2.40
N MET A 267 -1.42 -4.01 2.95
CA MET A 267 -1.23 -4.03 4.40
C MET A 267 -0.43 -2.81 4.83
N PRO A 268 -0.97 -1.92 5.69
CA PRO A 268 -0.24 -0.75 6.16
C PRO A 268 1.16 -1.09 6.70
N GLY A 269 2.14 -0.25 6.36
CA GLY A 269 3.55 -0.45 6.72
C GLY A 269 4.32 -1.36 5.77
N GLU A 270 3.66 -2.20 4.97
CA GLU A 270 4.31 -3.06 3.98
C GLU A 270 4.48 -2.39 2.61
N ASP A 271 5.47 -2.89 1.86
CA ASP A 271 5.65 -2.49 0.47
C ASP A 271 4.69 -3.27 -0.42
N TYR A 272 3.97 -2.55 -1.27
CA TYR A 272 3.11 -3.11 -2.29
C TYR A 272 3.57 -2.64 -3.67
N SER A 273 3.20 -3.38 -4.71
CA SER A 273 3.50 -3.01 -6.09
C SER A 273 2.29 -3.18 -7.00
N PHE A 274 2.18 -2.30 -7.99
CA PHE A 274 1.12 -2.32 -8.99
C PHE A 274 1.62 -1.89 -10.36
N THR A 275 0.88 -2.25 -11.40
CA THR A 275 1.14 -1.81 -12.77
C THR A 275 0.55 -0.43 -13.01
N LEU A 276 1.39 0.50 -13.46
CA LEU A 276 1.04 1.82 -13.96
C LEU A 276 1.05 1.77 -15.48
N THR A 277 -0.06 2.18 -16.10
CA THR A 277 -0.12 2.45 -17.55
C THR A 277 -0.18 3.97 -17.77
N PRO A 278 0.01 4.44 -19.01
CA PRO A 278 -0.21 5.85 -19.33
C PRO A 278 -1.62 6.38 -19.01
N GLU A 279 -2.61 5.50 -18.83
CA GLU A 279 -4.01 5.87 -18.56
C GLU A 279 -4.44 5.79 -17.08
N ASP A 280 -3.53 5.50 -16.14
CA ASP A 280 -3.90 5.26 -14.73
C ASP A 280 -3.20 6.29 -13.79
N PRO A 281 -3.61 7.58 -13.74
CA PRO A 281 -2.74 8.60 -13.16
C PRO A 281 -2.86 8.77 -11.63
N ALA A 282 -3.89 8.25 -10.95
CA ALA A 282 -4.03 8.49 -9.51
C ALA A 282 -4.44 7.28 -8.69
N TYR A 283 -4.05 7.30 -7.43
CA TYR A 283 -4.19 6.20 -6.48
C TYR A 283 -4.58 6.72 -5.09
N ALA A 284 -5.46 6.02 -4.41
CA ALA A 284 -5.93 6.34 -3.06
C ALA A 284 -5.87 5.12 -2.15
N GLU A 285 -5.68 5.33 -0.85
CA GLU A 285 -5.63 4.29 0.17
C GLU A 285 -6.62 4.61 1.29
N LEU A 286 -7.38 3.62 1.77
CA LEU A 286 -8.46 3.79 2.78
C LEU A 286 -8.12 3.14 4.14
N THR A 287 -8.69 3.65 5.26
CA THR A 287 -8.53 3.12 6.66
C THR A 287 -9.85 3.07 7.46
N VAL A 288 -9.83 2.72 8.76
CA VAL A 288 -10.99 2.74 9.68
C VAL A 288 -11.68 4.11 9.69
N GLN A 289 -13.01 4.12 9.58
CA GLN A 289 -13.80 5.35 9.41
C GLN A 289 -14.19 6.03 10.73
N SER A 290 -14.52 5.26 11.76
CA SER A 290 -14.91 5.83 13.05
C SER A 290 -14.61 4.90 14.20
N CYS A 291 -14.26 5.45 15.35
CA CYS A 291 -14.06 4.73 16.60
C CYS A 291 -14.80 5.41 17.75
N ALA A 292 -15.46 4.61 18.58
CA ALA A 292 -16.06 5.02 19.84
C ALA A 292 -15.58 4.06 20.94
N ALA A 293 -15.33 4.61 22.12
CA ALA A 293 -14.75 3.87 23.23
C ALA A 293 -15.69 3.81 24.42
N GLU A 294 -15.48 2.82 25.27
CA GLU A 294 -15.91 2.88 26.65
C GLU A 294 -14.72 2.71 27.57
N ASP A 295 -14.62 3.58 28.57
CA ASP A 295 -13.59 3.53 29.60
C ASP A 295 -14.26 3.63 30.96
N ASN A 296 -14.22 2.52 31.69
CA ASN A 296 -14.86 2.36 32.98
C ASN A 296 -16.35 2.77 32.97
N ALA A 297 -17.09 2.37 31.93
CA ALA A 297 -18.49 2.73 31.71
C ALA A 297 -19.44 1.52 31.81
N ALA A 298 -20.74 1.72 31.54
CA ALA A 298 -21.69 0.61 31.46
C ALA A 298 -21.49 -0.17 30.16
N LYS A 299 -21.70 -1.51 30.18
CA LYS A 299 -21.57 -2.36 28.98
C LYS A 299 -22.36 -1.80 27.80
N GLY A 300 -21.76 -1.75 26.63
CA GLY A 300 -22.37 -1.32 25.38
C GLY A 300 -22.56 0.19 25.25
N SER A 301 -21.96 0.99 26.14
CA SER A 301 -22.24 2.43 26.17
C SER A 301 -21.50 3.19 25.08
N PHE A 302 -20.24 2.84 24.82
CA PHE A 302 -19.36 3.45 23.82
C PHE A 302 -19.49 4.97 23.70
N ALA A 303 -19.62 5.67 24.84
CA ALA A 303 -19.88 7.10 24.89
C ALA A 303 -18.59 7.95 24.91
N GLY A 304 -17.43 7.30 25.03
CA GLY A 304 -16.10 7.91 25.03
C GLY A 304 -15.52 8.01 23.62
N ALA A 305 -14.48 8.84 23.49
CA ALA A 305 -13.62 8.85 22.32
C ALA A 305 -12.53 7.80 22.48
N CYS A 306 -12.11 7.21 21.35
CA CYS A 306 -10.91 6.39 21.30
C CYS A 306 -9.65 7.26 21.52
N ASP A 307 -8.54 6.63 21.90
CA ASP A 307 -7.24 7.27 22.08
C ASP A 307 -6.69 7.76 20.73
N GLY A 308 -6.96 7.01 19.64
CA GLY A 308 -6.61 7.36 18.26
C GLY A 308 -7.55 8.38 17.61
N THR A 309 -7.18 8.85 16.41
CA THR A 309 -8.05 9.67 15.54
C THR A 309 -8.48 8.86 14.32
N TYR A 310 -9.76 8.92 13.96
CA TYR A 310 -10.34 8.11 12.89
C TYR A 310 -11.30 8.94 12.02
N PRO A 311 -11.18 8.91 10.69
CA PRO A 311 -10.10 8.27 9.93
C PRO A 311 -8.79 9.04 10.08
N ALA A 312 -7.66 8.33 10.20
CA ALA A 312 -6.32 8.94 10.15
C ALA A 312 -5.29 7.94 9.63
N ALA A 313 -4.06 8.43 9.46
CA ALA A 313 -2.91 7.60 9.15
C ALA A 313 -2.28 7.06 10.41
N CYS A 314 -1.73 5.85 10.32
CA CYS A 314 -0.85 5.31 11.33
C CYS A 314 0.41 6.18 11.47
N PRO A 315 0.89 6.43 12.70
CA PRO A 315 0.49 5.79 13.96
C PRO A 315 -0.63 6.52 14.73
N THR A 316 -1.38 7.43 14.10
CA THR A 316 -2.48 8.16 14.78
C THR A 316 -3.79 7.35 14.78
N ASP A 317 -3.98 6.56 13.75
CA ASP A 317 -4.92 5.43 13.75
C ASP A 317 -4.26 4.27 14.49
N LEU A 318 -4.86 3.85 15.60
CA LEU A 318 -4.35 2.81 16.51
C LEU A 318 -5.06 1.45 16.34
N LEU A 319 -5.87 1.28 15.29
CA LEU A 319 -6.66 0.05 15.07
C LEU A 319 -6.53 -0.54 13.65
N SER A 320 -6.13 0.25 12.66
CA SER A 320 -5.98 -0.21 11.26
C SER A 320 -4.61 -0.82 10.94
N CYS A 321 -3.60 -0.66 11.81
CA CYS A 321 -2.22 -1.02 11.50
C CYS A 321 -1.58 -1.85 12.60
N ASN A 322 -0.89 -2.91 12.22
CA ASN A 322 0.02 -3.62 13.14
C ASN A 322 1.37 -2.91 13.14
N ASP A 323 1.47 -1.83 13.92
CA ASP A 323 2.70 -1.03 14.03
C ASP A 323 3.23 -0.94 15.46
N GLY A 324 2.56 -1.59 16.42
CA GLY A 324 2.90 -1.58 17.84
C GLY A 324 2.40 -0.35 18.60
N SER A 325 1.73 0.60 17.92
CA SER A 325 0.93 1.64 18.56
C SER A 325 -0.42 1.05 18.94
N VAL A 326 -0.95 1.41 20.11
CA VAL A 326 -2.08 0.67 20.68
C VAL A 326 -3.18 1.58 21.19
N GLU A 327 -4.41 1.20 20.88
CA GLU A 327 -5.64 1.73 21.47
C GLU A 327 -5.82 1.08 22.86
N THR A 328 -6.12 1.86 23.89
CA THR A 328 -6.17 1.33 25.27
C THR A 328 -7.35 1.83 26.09
N HIS A 329 -8.09 0.91 26.68
CA HIS A 329 -9.22 1.27 27.55
C HIS A 329 -9.25 0.45 28.83
N THR A 330 -9.88 1.00 29.87
CA THR A 330 -9.81 0.43 31.22
C THR A 330 -11.15 0.01 31.80
N SER A 331 -11.09 -0.97 32.71
CA SER A 331 -12.18 -1.36 33.60
C SER A 331 -11.66 -1.34 35.03
N SER A 332 -12.20 -0.45 35.87
CA SER A 332 -11.71 -0.27 37.25
C SER A 332 -12.50 -1.10 38.28
N THR A 333 -13.77 -1.41 37.98
CA THR A 333 -14.70 -2.14 38.84
C THR A 333 -15.21 -3.41 38.17
N THR A 334 -15.86 -4.29 38.93
CA THR A 334 -16.47 -5.52 38.38
C THR A 334 -17.79 -5.27 37.65
N SER A 335 -18.33 -4.05 37.71
CA SER A 335 -19.58 -3.65 37.05
C SER A 335 -19.35 -2.81 35.79
N ASN A 336 -18.16 -2.24 35.65
CA ASN A 336 -17.85 -1.32 34.57
C ASN A 336 -16.98 -2.01 33.52
N TYR A 337 -17.10 -1.56 32.28
CA TYR A 337 -16.47 -2.14 31.12
C TYR A 337 -15.48 -1.14 30.51
N GLY A 338 -14.49 -1.72 29.83
CA GLY A 338 -13.64 -1.03 28.87
C GLY A 338 -13.81 -1.69 27.50
N GLY A 339 -13.64 -0.95 26.42
CA GLY A 339 -13.88 -1.49 25.09
C GLY A 339 -13.79 -0.47 23.96
N VAL A 340 -13.70 -0.97 22.74
CA VAL A 340 -13.75 -0.22 21.49
C VAL A 340 -14.94 -0.67 20.66
N LYS A 341 -15.51 0.25 19.88
CA LYS A 341 -16.47 -0.03 18.82
C LYS A 341 -16.09 0.78 17.60
N ILE A 342 -15.94 0.11 16.48
CA ILE A 342 -15.57 0.75 15.22
C ILE A 342 -16.61 0.49 14.14
N SER A 343 -16.64 1.39 13.16
CA SER A 343 -17.32 1.18 11.90
C SER A 343 -16.31 1.31 10.77
N LEU A 344 -16.38 0.39 9.82
CA LEU A 344 -15.59 0.43 8.59
C LEU A 344 -16.54 0.35 7.42
N TYR A 345 -16.46 1.32 6.54
CA TYR A 345 -17.17 1.30 5.27
C TYR A 345 -16.43 2.11 4.24
N ASN A 346 -16.73 1.84 2.98
CA ASN A 346 -16.19 2.51 1.83
C ASN A 346 -17.36 2.94 0.94
N SER A 347 -17.77 4.20 1.08
CA SER A 347 -18.94 4.71 0.36
C SER A 347 -18.73 4.83 -1.15
N SER A 348 -17.49 4.73 -1.63
CA SER A 348 -17.13 4.87 -3.04
C SER A 348 -17.36 3.60 -3.87
N ILE A 349 -17.38 2.42 -3.24
CA ILE A 349 -17.84 1.19 -3.90
C ILE A 349 -19.35 1.31 -4.11
N THR A 350 -19.78 1.46 -5.37
CA THR A 350 -21.20 1.49 -5.75
C THR A 350 -21.61 0.29 -6.61
N ASP A 351 -20.66 -0.49 -7.09
CA ASP A 351 -20.87 -1.60 -8.03
C ASP A 351 -20.85 -2.98 -7.36
N CYS A 352 -20.81 -3.05 -6.03
CA CYS A 352 -20.91 -4.32 -5.33
C CYS A 352 -22.24 -5.02 -5.65
N LYS A 353 -22.14 -6.26 -6.12
CA LYS A 353 -23.25 -7.16 -6.42
C LYS A 353 -23.60 -8.04 -5.23
N SER A 354 -22.61 -8.70 -4.64
CA SER A 354 -22.79 -9.55 -3.46
C SER A 354 -21.49 -9.70 -2.67
N ILE A 355 -21.61 -9.81 -1.35
CA ILE A 355 -20.51 -10.19 -0.46
C ILE A 355 -20.28 -11.70 -0.59
N THR A 356 -19.02 -12.12 -0.74
CA THR A 356 -18.65 -13.54 -0.85
C THR A 356 -17.91 -14.05 0.37
N ASN A 357 -17.20 -13.16 1.07
CA ASN A 357 -16.45 -13.51 2.27
C ASN A 357 -16.29 -12.30 3.18
N VAL A 358 -16.43 -12.49 4.49
CA VAL A 358 -16.12 -11.51 5.52
C VAL A 358 -15.26 -12.18 6.59
N GLU A 359 -14.12 -11.56 6.90
CA GLU A 359 -13.28 -11.91 8.04
C GLU A 359 -13.20 -10.73 9.02
N VAL A 360 -13.08 -11.02 10.31
CA VAL A 360 -12.71 -10.04 11.33
C VAL A 360 -11.28 -10.35 11.74
N CYS A 361 -10.39 -9.38 11.56
CA CYS A 361 -8.99 -9.47 11.95
C CYS A 361 -8.76 -8.62 13.20
N TYR A 362 -8.08 -9.18 14.19
CA TYR A 362 -7.80 -8.50 15.45
C TYR A 362 -6.51 -8.95 16.11
N GLU A 363 -5.90 -8.02 16.86
CA GLU A 363 -4.77 -8.26 17.75
C GLU A 363 -5.00 -7.49 19.05
N TRP A 364 -5.09 -8.22 20.16
CA TRP A 364 -5.48 -7.66 21.47
C TRP A 364 -4.88 -8.44 22.64
N TRP A 365 -4.62 -7.75 23.74
CA TRP A 365 -4.10 -8.36 24.97
C TRP A 365 -4.46 -7.57 26.23
N ALA A 366 -4.40 -8.26 27.36
CA ALA A 366 -4.78 -7.75 28.66
C ALA A 366 -3.57 -7.38 29.53
N SER A 367 -3.71 -6.36 30.38
CA SER A 367 -2.69 -6.05 31.39
C SER A 367 -2.65 -7.07 32.55
N ALA A 368 -3.67 -7.93 32.69
CA ALA A 368 -3.67 -9.04 33.66
C ALA A 368 -4.72 -10.11 33.32
N ALA A 369 -4.49 -11.35 33.77
CA ALA A 369 -5.43 -12.47 33.61
C ALA A 369 -6.75 -12.36 34.42
N THR A 370 -6.95 -11.28 35.18
CA THR A 370 -8.17 -11.06 35.99
C THR A 370 -9.19 -10.20 35.25
N ILE A 371 -9.31 -10.45 33.95
CA ILE A 371 -10.33 -9.92 33.07
C ILE A 371 -11.34 -11.03 32.77
N THR A 372 -12.61 -10.69 32.57
CA THR A 372 -13.71 -11.60 32.26
C THR A 372 -14.75 -10.90 31.39
N ASP A 373 -15.72 -11.67 30.89
CA ASP A 373 -16.78 -11.20 29.99
C ASP A 373 -16.18 -10.40 28.83
N CYS A 374 -15.17 -11.01 28.20
CA CYS A 374 -14.57 -10.47 27.01
C CYS A 374 -15.34 -10.94 25.79
N ASP A 375 -15.52 -10.06 24.83
CA ASP A 375 -15.95 -10.47 23.50
C ASP A 375 -15.32 -9.60 22.42
N ILE A 376 -15.18 -10.21 21.25
CA ILE A 376 -15.20 -9.49 19.97
C ILE A 376 -16.49 -9.90 19.31
N SER A 377 -17.30 -8.92 18.95
CA SER A 377 -18.62 -9.14 18.35
C SER A 377 -18.80 -8.24 17.14
N ILE A 378 -19.68 -8.68 16.26
CA ILE A 378 -20.03 -8.00 15.01
C ILE A 378 -21.52 -7.71 14.97
N ASP A 379 -21.89 -6.73 14.15
CA ASP A 379 -23.25 -6.35 13.84
C ASP A 379 -23.27 -5.84 12.40
N ASN A 380 -24.19 -6.33 11.57
CA ASN A 380 -24.31 -5.91 10.18
C ASN A 380 -25.31 -4.75 10.00
N ASP A 381 -26.23 -4.51 10.92
CA ASP A 381 -27.36 -3.61 10.71
C ASP A 381 -27.47 -2.43 11.69
N GLY A 382 -26.62 -2.41 12.72
CA GLY A 382 -26.56 -1.31 13.68
C GLY A 382 -27.74 -1.31 14.67
N ASP A 383 -28.57 -2.37 14.68
CA ASP A 383 -29.67 -2.53 15.62
C ASP A 383 -29.19 -2.97 17.02
N ASN A 384 -27.88 -3.26 17.15
CA ASN A 384 -27.19 -3.79 18.34
C ASN A 384 -27.51 -5.27 18.65
N SER A 385 -27.88 -6.07 17.66
CA SER A 385 -28.04 -7.53 17.74
C SER A 385 -26.70 -8.27 17.59
N TRP A 386 -25.72 -7.89 18.41
CA TRP A 386 -24.34 -8.38 18.33
C TRP A 386 -24.19 -9.90 18.31
N VAL A 387 -23.50 -10.43 17.29
CA VAL A 387 -23.06 -11.82 17.22
C VAL A 387 -21.59 -11.93 17.61
N ALA A 388 -21.30 -12.79 18.59
CA ALA A 388 -19.94 -12.97 19.10
C ALA A 388 -19.06 -13.75 18.10
N VAL A 389 -17.93 -13.16 17.73
CA VAL A 389 -16.84 -13.80 16.98
C VAL A 389 -15.99 -14.65 17.93
N THR A 390 -15.68 -14.12 19.11
CA THR A 390 -15.03 -14.84 20.20
C THR A 390 -15.50 -14.28 21.53
N THR A 391 -15.65 -15.15 22.54
CA THR A 391 -15.90 -14.77 23.93
C THR A 391 -14.74 -15.15 24.86
N THR A 392 -13.60 -15.54 24.27
CA THR A 392 -12.41 -15.94 25.03
C THR A 392 -11.57 -14.71 25.28
N CYS A 393 -11.34 -14.39 26.56
CA CYS A 393 -10.44 -13.29 26.94
C CYS A 393 -9.02 -13.54 26.42
N PRO A 394 -8.32 -12.50 25.95
CA PRO A 394 -6.96 -12.65 25.46
C PRO A 394 -5.98 -12.92 26.60
N GLY A 395 -4.77 -13.34 26.21
CA GLY A 395 -3.64 -13.48 27.13
C GLY A 395 -3.07 -12.14 27.61
N THR A 396 -1.99 -12.22 28.38
CA THR A 396 -1.26 -11.04 28.88
C THR A 396 0.00 -10.71 28.10
N THR A 397 0.30 -11.49 27.06
CA THR A 397 1.46 -11.24 26.19
C THR A 397 1.10 -10.14 25.22
N ALA A 398 1.86 -9.04 25.23
CA ALA A 398 1.72 -7.97 24.25
C ALA A 398 2.08 -8.48 22.86
N ASN A 399 1.35 -8.01 21.85
CA ASN A 399 1.52 -8.32 20.43
C ASN A 399 1.55 -9.83 20.13
N PRO A 400 0.46 -10.58 20.41
CA PRO A 400 0.41 -12.01 20.18
C PRO A 400 0.37 -12.40 18.68
N GLY A 401 0.29 -11.42 17.77
CA GLY A 401 0.05 -11.58 16.34
C GLY A 401 -1.43 -11.43 15.97
N ILE A 402 -1.67 -11.07 14.71
CA ILE A 402 -3.02 -10.89 14.15
C ILE A 402 -3.73 -12.25 14.04
N THR A 403 -4.97 -12.30 14.55
CA THR A 403 -5.90 -13.41 14.33
C THR A 403 -7.03 -12.95 13.41
N CYS A 404 -7.27 -13.66 12.31
CA CYS A 404 -8.42 -13.42 11.43
C CYS A 404 -9.41 -14.58 11.53
N THR A 405 -10.69 -14.26 11.76
CA THR A 405 -11.79 -15.24 11.86
C THR A 405 -12.79 -15.00 10.74
N ASN A 406 -13.13 -16.04 9.98
CA ASN A 406 -14.18 -15.97 8.97
C ASN A 406 -15.56 -15.87 9.66
N VAL A 407 -16.28 -14.79 9.39
CA VAL A 407 -17.59 -14.48 9.96
C VAL A 407 -18.69 -14.42 8.91
N THR A 408 -18.43 -14.92 7.69
CA THR A 408 -19.34 -14.83 6.54
C THR A 408 -20.72 -15.42 6.84
N SER A 409 -20.79 -16.47 7.68
CA SER A 409 -22.04 -17.15 8.04
C SER A 409 -22.63 -16.72 9.38
N LEU A 410 -22.03 -15.75 10.07
CA LEU A 410 -22.49 -15.29 11.38
C LEU A 410 -23.58 -14.22 11.26
N GLU A 411 -23.60 -13.49 10.15
CA GLU A 411 -24.56 -12.45 9.82
C GLU A 411 -24.96 -12.52 8.34
N ASP A 412 -26.08 -11.90 7.99
CA ASP A 412 -26.52 -11.76 6.59
C ASP A 412 -25.84 -10.54 5.95
N TRP A 413 -24.65 -10.74 5.40
CA TRP A 413 -23.87 -9.65 4.80
C TRP A 413 -24.40 -9.21 3.43
N THR A 414 -24.53 -7.90 3.27
CA THR A 414 -24.94 -7.21 2.05
C THR A 414 -23.93 -6.15 1.68
N CYS A 415 -23.93 -5.73 0.41
CA CYS A 415 -23.06 -4.66 -0.05
C CYS A 415 -23.25 -3.36 0.75
N SER A 416 -24.47 -3.02 1.17
CA SER A 416 -24.73 -1.81 1.95
C SER A 416 -24.10 -1.80 3.34
N ASN A 417 -23.63 -2.95 3.85
CA ASN A 417 -22.96 -3.01 5.14
C ASN A 417 -21.55 -2.42 5.08
N PHE A 418 -20.85 -2.65 3.98
CA PHE A 418 -19.47 -2.20 3.80
C PHE A 418 -19.35 -1.07 2.77
N PHE A 419 -20.32 -0.91 1.88
CA PHE A 419 -20.20 -0.12 0.68
C PHE A 419 -21.35 0.88 0.47
N GLY A 420 -21.14 1.87 -0.39
CA GLY A 420 -22.12 2.90 -0.74
C GLY A 420 -22.31 4.00 0.31
N ALA A 421 -22.90 5.12 -0.10
CA ALA A 421 -23.09 6.32 0.74
C ALA A 421 -24.14 6.16 1.85
N SER A 422 -24.96 5.11 1.79
CA SER A 422 -26.03 4.82 2.74
C SER A 422 -25.98 3.38 3.23
N GLY A 423 -26.93 3.00 4.07
CA GLY A 423 -27.03 1.64 4.59
C GLY A 423 -26.59 1.53 6.04
N THR A 424 -26.89 0.38 6.61
CA THR A 424 -26.53 0.04 7.97
C THR A 424 -25.09 -0.45 7.97
N LYS A 425 -24.18 0.39 8.44
CA LYS A 425 -22.73 0.12 8.37
C LYS A 425 -22.37 -1.04 9.28
N ALA A 426 -21.52 -1.94 8.81
CA ALA A 426 -20.99 -3.03 9.62
C ALA A 426 -20.19 -2.46 10.80
N LEU A 427 -20.38 -3.06 11.97
CA LEU A 427 -19.72 -2.67 13.21
C LEU A 427 -18.93 -3.84 13.77
N ILE A 428 -17.78 -3.54 14.37
CA ILE A 428 -17.05 -4.46 15.24
C ILE A 428 -16.98 -3.81 16.60
N LYS A 429 -17.18 -4.59 17.66
CA LYS A 429 -16.84 -4.16 19.01
C LYS A 429 -15.93 -5.16 19.69
N SER A 430 -15.19 -4.65 20.67
CA SER A 430 -14.49 -5.46 21.64
C SER A 430 -14.72 -4.88 23.03
N GLU A 431 -15.19 -5.70 23.97
CA GLU A 431 -15.49 -5.26 25.34
C GLU A 431 -14.86 -6.21 26.35
N PHE A 432 -14.62 -5.71 27.56
CA PHE A 432 -14.18 -6.51 28.68
C PHE A 432 -14.57 -5.87 30.01
N ARG A 433 -14.56 -6.67 31.08
CA ARG A 433 -14.55 -6.14 32.45
C ARG A 433 -13.57 -6.86 33.34
N LYS A 434 -13.23 -6.22 34.45
CA LYS A 434 -12.45 -6.84 35.53
C LYS A 434 -13.26 -7.91 36.27
N SER A 435 -12.64 -9.04 36.59
CA SER A 435 -13.28 -10.16 37.31
C SER A 435 -13.31 -10.01 38.83
N GLY A 436 -12.39 -9.22 39.41
CA GLY A 436 -12.34 -8.90 40.83
C GLY A 436 -10.92 -8.61 41.33
N GLY A 437 -10.81 -7.92 42.49
CA GLY A 437 -9.54 -7.64 43.18
C GLY A 437 -8.52 -6.77 42.43
N GLY A 438 -7.60 -6.10 43.14
CA GLY A 438 -6.51 -5.32 42.52
C GLY A 438 -6.94 -3.97 41.90
N GLY A 439 -6.04 -3.32 41.16
CA GLY A 439 -6.26 -2.04 40.49
C GLY A 439 -7.10 -2.13 39.21
N ALA A 440 -7.12 -1.07 38.40
CA ALA A 440 -7.76 -1.08 37.09
C ALA A 440 -7.11 -2.12 36.16
N ARG A 441 -7.90 -2.65 35.22
CA ARG A 441 -7.44 -3.51 34.14
C ARG A 441 -7.51 -2.75 32.84
N THR A 442 -6.55 -2.99 31.97
CA THR A 442 -6.43 -2.34 30.67
C THR A 442 -6.43 -3.42 29.62
N MET A 443 -7.19 -3.21 28.56
CA MET A 443 -7.07 -3.97 27.32
C MET A 443 -6.40 -3.06 26.30
N SER A 444 -5.57 -3.69 25.46
CA SER A 444 -4.86 -3.03 24.37
C SER A 444 -5.24 -3.69 23.06
N TRP A 445 -5.43 -2.89 22.02
CA TRP A 445 -5.65 -3.33 20.64
C TRP A 445 -4.61 -2.66 19.74
N ASP A 446 -4.01 -3.44 18.85
CA ASP A 446 -3.14 -2.95 17.76
C ASP A 446 -3.92 -2.99 16.44
N VAL A 447 -4.70 -4.06 16.26
CA VAL A 447 -5.50 -4.31 15.06
C VAL A 447 -6.95 -4.64 15.42
N LEU A 448 -7.90 -4.03 14.69
CA LEU A 448 -9.30 -4.42 14.66
C LEU A 448 -9.94 -3.92 13.35
N TYR A 449 -10.22 -4.81 12.39
CA TYR A 449 -10.85 -4.43 11.10
C TYR A 449 -11.61 -5.61 10.44
N PHE A 450 -12.37 -5.29 9.37
CA PHE A 450 -13.00 -6.28 8.48
C PHE A 450 -12.17 -6.50 7.21
N ARG A 451 -11.97 -7.75 6.80
CA ARG A 451 -11.53 -8.08 5.43
C ARG A 451 -12.71 -8.61 4.63
N VAL A 452 -13.05 -7.94 3.52
CA VAL A 452 -14.27 -8.22 2.76
C VAL A 452 -13.96 -8.53 1.30
N ASN A 453 -14.38 -9.71 0.84
CA ASN A 453 -14.40 -10.05 -0.59
C ASN A 453 -15.83 -9.92 -1.12
N TYR A 454 -15.97 -9.39 -2.33
CA TYR A 454 -17.26 -9.19 -2.99
C TYR A 454 -17.15 -9.43 -4.50
N THR A 455 -18.29 -9.57 -5.16
CA THR A 455 -18.40 -9.56 -6.63
C THR A 455 -18.96 -8.23 -7.11
N THR A 456 -18.59 -7.80 -8.31
CA THR A 456 -19.08 -6.56 -8.92
C THR A 456 -20.25 -6.80 -9.88
N ASN A 457 -21.01 -5.76 -10.18
CA ASN A 457 -22.10 -5.77 -11.17
C ASN A 457 -21.58 -5.72 -12.62
N THR A 458 -20.31 -5.40 -12.83
CA THR A 458 -19.68 -5.39 -14.15
C THR A 458 -19.63 -6.80 -14.72
N ALA A 459 -20.43 -7.04 -15.77
CA ALA A 459 -20.24 -8.20 -16.61
C ALA A 459 -18.79 -8.16 -17.15
N PRO A 460 -18.08 -9.30 -17.25
CA PRO A 460 -16.78 -9.30 -17.90
C PRO A 460 -16.96 -8.70 -19.28
N THR A 461 -16.35 -7.53 -19.52
CA THR A 461 -16.38 -6.90 -20.83
C THR A 461 -15.73 -7.88 -21.79
N HIS A 462 -16.54 -8.57 -22.58
CA HIS A 462 -16.08 -9.45 -23.63
C HIS A 462 -15.46 -8.55 -24.69
N THR A 463 -14.16 -8.26 -24.55
CA THR A 463 -13.37 -7.72 -25.66
C THR A 463 -13.36 -8.81 -26.71
N THR A 464 -14.22 -8.67 -27.71
CA THR A 464 -14.14 -9.47 -28.92
C THR A 464 -12.84 -9.04 -29.63
N PRO A 465 -11.96 -9.99 -29.99
CA PRO A 465 -10.64 -9.69 -30.55
C PRO A 465 -10.68 -8.92 -31.87
#